data_AF-A0A7J8IAW4-F1
#
_entry.id   AF-A0A7J8IAW4-F1
#
_cell.length_a   1.000
_cell.length_b   1.000
_cell.length_c   1.000
_cell.angle_alpha   90.00
_cell.angle_beta   90.00
_cell.angle_gamma   90.00
#
_symmetry.space_group_name_H-M   'P 1'
#
loop_
_entity.id
_entity.type
_entity.pdbx_description
1 polymer ?
#
loop_
_entity_poly.entity_id
_entity_poly.type
_entity_poly.pdbx_seq_one_letter_code
_entity_poly.pdbx_strand_id
1 'polypeptide(L)'
;MARTLLQRYWDIPDGTECHRKAYASTSISGAVGLIASAYSIALKPPDSFLEGVARTGRYTFTAAAIGAIFGIASCVSAKVREKPDDPLNYFIGGCAGGLTLGARSK
;
A
#
# COMPACT_ATOMS: atom_id res chain seq x y z
N MET A 1 -0.70 3.38 -18.01
CA MET A 1 -1.17 2.48 -16.94
C MET A 1 -0.94 3.02 -15.53
N ALA A 2 0.28 3.36 -15.10
CA ALA A 2 0.54 3.84 -13.72
C ALA A 2 -0.27 5.09 -13.33
N ARG A 3 -0.38 6.07 -14.24
CA ARG A 3 -1.18 7.30 -14.03
C ARG A 3 -2.65 7.01 -13.71
N THR A 4 -3.23 5.99 -14.35
CA THR A 4 -4.64 5.60 -14.16
C THR A 4 -4.88 4.99 -12.77
N LEU A 5 -3.91 4.26 -12.21
CA LEU A 5 -4.03 3.73 -10.84
C LEU A 5 -4.02 4.85 -9.79
N LEU A 6 -3.12 5.82 -9.96
CA LEU A 6 -3.06 7.01 -9.11
C LEU A 6 -4.34 7.85 -9.21
N GLN A 7 -4.83 8.10 -10.42
CA GLN A 7 -6.09 8.82 -10.64
C GLN A 7 -7.26 8.14 -9.92
N ARG A 8 -7.41 6.82 -10.03
CA ARG A 8 -8.48 6.08 -9.33
C ARG A 8 -8.47 6.25 -7.80
N TYR A 9 -7.32 6.52 -7.19
CA TYR A 9 -7.25 6.81 -5.75
C TYR A 9 -7.72 8.24 -5.45
N TRP A 10 -7.30 9.20 -6.27
CA TRP A 10 -7.62 10.62 -6.09
C TRP A 10 -9.04 11.00 -6.55
N ASP A 11 -9.63 10.23 -7.45
CA ASP A 11 -11.02 10.41 -7.89
C ASP A 11 -12.04 10.09 -6.77
N ILE A 12 -11.61 9.39 -5.71
CA ILE A 12 -12.46 9.00 -4.57
C ILE A 12 -12.25 10.00 -3.43
N PRO A 13 -13.28 10.76 -3.03
CA PRO A 13 -13.19 11.66 -1.88
C PRO A 13 -12.75 10.94 -0.59
N ASP A 14 -12.01 11.63 0.27
CA ASP A 14 -11.70 11.07 1.59
C ASP A 14 -12.96 10.94 2.45
N GLY A 15 -13.03 9.84 3.23
CA GLY A 15 -14.20 9.53 4.07
C GLY A 15 -15.36 8.83 3.34
N THR A 16 -15.29 8.66 2.02
CA THR A 16 -16.27 7.92 1.21
C THR A 16 -15.66 6.65 0.60
N GLU A 17 -16.52 5.68 0.24
CA GLU A 17 -16.13 4.44 -0.46
C GLU A 17 -14.81 3.79 0.05
N CYS A 18 -14.62 3.69 1.37
CA CYS A 18 -13.32 3.30 1.95
C CYS A 18 -12.76 1.98 1.43
N HIS A 19 -13.62 1.02 1.09
CA HIS A 19 -13.22 -0.25 0.47
C HIS A 19 -12.55 -0.04 -0.90
N ARG A 20 -13.08 0.87 -1.72
CA ARG A 20 -12.56 1.19 -3.04
C ARG A 20 -11.27 1.99 -2.95
N LYS A 21 -11.18 2.94 -2.01
CA LYS A 21 -9.96 3.73 -1.76
C LYS A 21 -8.83 2.86 -1.19
N ALA A 22 -9.16 1.93 -0.28
CA ALA A 22 -8.23 0.93 0.22
C ALA A 22 -7.74 0.01 -0.90
N TYR A 23 -8.62 -0.50 -1.77
CA TYR A 23 -8.22 -1.32 -2.92
C TYR A 23 -7.32 -0.56 -3.89
N ALA A 24 -7.64 0.72 -4.19
CA ALA A 24 -6.81 1.57 -5.03
C ALA A 24 -5.41 1.75 -4.43
N SER A 25 -5.29 2.10 -3.14
CA SER A 25 -3.99 2.22 -2.48
C SER A 25 -3.20 0.91 -2.40
N THR A 26 -3.90 -0.20 -2.15
CA THR A 26 -3.33 -1.56 -2.16
C THR A 26 -2.75 -1.89 -3.53
N SER A 27 -3.47 -1.57 -4.62
CA SER A 27 -3.02 -1.84 -5.98
C SER A 27 -1.79 -1.01 -6.37
N ILE A 28 -1.74 0.27 -5.97
CA ILE A 28 -0.59 1.15 -6.17
C ILE A 28 0.63 0.59 -5.44
N SER A 29 0.47 0.27 -4.15
CA SER A 29 1.56 -0.20 -3.31
C SER A 29 2.02 -1.60 -3.71
N GLY A 30 1.11 -2.47 -4.12
CA GLY A 30 1.42 -3.79 -4.70
C GLY A 30 2.25 -3.69 -5.98
N ALA A 31 1.92 -2.75 -6.87
CA ALA A 31 2.72 -2.48 -8.06
C ALA A 31 4.14 -2.00 -7.70
N VAL A 32 4.27 -1.11 -6.71
CA VAL A 32 5.58 -0.70 -6.18
C VAL A 32 6.34 -1.89 -5.58
N GLY A 33 5.67 -2.77 -4.84
CA GLY A 33 6.25 -3.99 -4.30
C GLY A 33 6.77 -4.94 -5.38
N LEU A 34 6.04 -5.10 -6.49
CA LEU A 34 6.48 -5.88 -7.66
C LEU A 34 7.73 -5.28 -8.31
N ILE A 35 7.77 -3.96 -8.47
CA ILE A 35 8.95 -3.27 -9.02
C ILE A 35 10.15 -3.48 -8.09
N ALA A 36 9.97 -3.29 -6.79
CA ALA A 36 11.02 -3.50 -5.79
C ALA A 36 11.53 -4.95 -5.79
N SER A 37 10.64 -5.94 -5.90
CA SER A 37 11.05 -7.35 -6.01
C SER A 37 11.81 -7.64 -7.30
N ALA A 38 11.42 -7.03 -8.42
CA ALA A 38 12.10 -7.21 -9.69
C ALA A 38 13.56 -6.73 -9.59
N TYR A 39 13.79 -5.54 -9.01
CA TYR A 39 15.14 -5.07 -8.72
C TYR A 39 15.86 -5.96 -7.71
N SER A 40 15.18 -6.43 -6.66
CA SER A 40 15.80 -7.31 -5.65
C SER A 40 16.28 -8.63 -6.25
N ILE A 41 15.55 -9.21 -7.20
CA ILE A 41 15.93 -10.48 -7.84
C ILE A 41 16.98 -10.27 -8.92
N ALA A 42 16.87 -9.18 -9.69
CA ALA A 42 17.84 -8.85 -10.73
C ALA A 42 19.23 -8.52 -10.15
N LEU A 43 19.28 -7.77 -9.03
CA LEU A 43 20.53 -7.34 -8.40
C LEU A 43 21.07 -8.35 -7.39
N LYS A 44 20.21 -9.19 -6.82
CA LYS A 44 20.58 -10.26 -5.87
C LYS A 44 19.82 -11.54 -6.24
N PRO A 45 20.31 -12.30 -7.23
CA PRO A 45 19.67 -13.53 -7.69
C PRO A 45 19.44 -14.50 -6.51
N PRO A 46 18.26 -15.12 -6.41
CA PRO A 46 18.01 -16.19 -5.45
C PRO A 46 18.69 -17.49 -5.88
N ASP A 47 18.95 -18.39 -4.93
CA ASP A 47 19.62 -19.67 -5.23
C ASP A 47 18.71 -20.64 -5.98
N SER A 48 17.39 -20.40 -5.92
CA SER A 48 16.38 -21.19 -6.61
C SER A 48 15.20 -20.36 -7.09
N PHE A 49 14.46 -20.90 -8.07
CA PHE A 49 13.24 -20.29 -8.56
C PHE A 49 12.19 -20.11 -7.45
N LEU A 50 12.00 -21.13 -6.60
CA LEU A 50 11.03 -21.09 -5.50
C LEU A 50 11.37 -20.00 -4.48
N GLU A 51 12.66 -19.82 -4.18
CA GLU A 51 13.09 -18.73 -3.30
C GLU A 51 12.83 -17.35 -3.95
N GLY A 52 13.04 -17.23 -5.27
CA GLY A 52 12.68 -16.03 -6.03
C GLY A 52 11.19 -15.69 -5.97
N VAL A 53 10.33 -16.68 -6.15
CA VAL A 53 8.87 -16.52 -6.03
C VAL A 53 8.48 -16.15 -4.60
N ALA A 54 9.06 -16.82 -3.58
CA ALA A 54 8.79 -16.52 -2.18
C ALA A 54 9.23 -15.09 -1.81
N ARG A 55 10.39 -14.65 -2.30
CA ARG A 55 10.90 -13.28 -2.10
C ARG A 55 10.01 -12.26 -2.79
N THR A 56 9.63 -12.49 -4.03
CA THR A 56 8.66 -11.65 -4.76
C THR A 56 7.37 -11.50 -3.98
N GLY A 57 6.78 -12.63 -3.57
CA GLY A 57 5.57 -12.65 -2.76
C GLY A 57 5.73 -11.83 -1.48
N ARG A 58 6.80 -12.05 -0.71
CA ARG A 58 7.04 -11.30 0.54
C ARG A 58 7.08 -9.78 0.31
N TYR A 59 7.76 -9.31 -0.73
CA TYR A 59 7.86 -7.88 -1.03
C TYR A 59 6.50 -7.31 -1.48
N THR A 60 5.85 -7.96 -2.45
CA THR A 60 4.57 -7.52 -2.99
C THR A 60 3.47 -7.52 -1.92
N PHE A 61 3.33 -8.60 -1.15
CA PHE A 61 2.30 -8.68 -0.11
C PHE A 61 2.56 -7.70 1.04
N THR A 62 3.81 -7.45 1.39
CA THR A 62 4.14 -6.45 2.44
C THR A 62 3.79 -5.05 1.97
N ALA A 63 4.18 -4.67 0.75
CA ALA A 63 3.84 -3.36 0.19
C ALA A 63 2.31 -3.20 0.01
N ALA A 64 1.62 -4.24 -0.48
CA ALA A 64 0.17 -4.26 -0.59
C ALA A 64 -0.52 -4.06 0.77
N ALA A 65 -0.06 -4.76 1.82
CA ALA A 65 -0.60 -4.62 3.17
C ALA A 65 -0.40 -3.19 3.73
N ILE A 66 0.77 -2.58 3.48
CA ILE A 66 1.03 -1.18 3.85
C ILE A 66 0.03 -0.24 3.18
N GLY A 67 -0.17 -0.37 1.87
CA GLY A 67 -1.15 0.43 1.11
C GLY A 67 -2.59 0.22 1.59
N ALA A 68 -2.97 -1.03 1.89
CA ALA A 68 -4.30 -1.36 2.41
C ALA A 68 -4.56 -0.66 3.74
N ILE A 69 -3.65 -0.82 4.71
CA ILE A 69 -3.79 -0.24 6.05
C ILE A 69 -3.73 1.28 5.99
N PHE A 70 -2.86 1.85 5.16
CA PHE A 70 -2.83 3.28 4.91
C PHE A 70 -4.18 3.80 4.41
N GLY A 71 -4.74 3.21 3.36
CA GLY A 71 -6.01 3.65 2.76
C GLY A 71 -7.21 3.44 3.67
N ILE A 72 -7.23 2.36 4.46
CA ILE A 72 -8.28 2.11 5.47
C ILE A 72 -8.18 3.17 6.57
N ALA A 73 -7.00 3.34 7.18
CA ALA A 73 -6.82 4.23 8.31
C ALA A 73 -7.08 5.69 7.92
N SER A 74 -6.60 6.15 6.76
CA SER A 74 -6.84 7.52 6.30
C SER A 74 -8.32 7.77 5.98
N CYS A 75 -9.01 6.81 5.34
CA CYS A 75 -10.43 6.96 5.02
C CYS A 75 -11.32 6.90 6.27
N VAL A 76 -11.03 5.97 7.19
CA VAL A 76 -11.78 5.84 8.44
C VAL A 76 -11.55 7.07 9.32
N SER A 77 -10.32 7.57 9.43
CA SER A 77 -10.07 8.78 10.21
C SER A 77 -10.76 10.01 9.61
N ALA A 78 -10.75 10.14 8.27
CA ALA A 78 -11.48 11.19 7.57
C ALA A 78 -12.99 11.13 7.84
N LYS A 79 -13.57 9.92 7.82
CA LYS A 79 -14.99 9.69 8.09
C LYS A 79 -15.37 9.97 9.55
N VAL A 80 -14.59 9.48 10.51
CA VAL A 80 -14.88 9.63 11.95
C VAL A 80 -14.68 11.07 12.42
N ARG A 81 -13.71 11.79 11.84
CA ARG A 81 -13.40 13.18 12.22
C ARG A 81 -14.26 14.20 11.46
N GLU A 82 -15.04 13.75 10.48
CA GLU A 82 -15.84 14.60 9.58
C GLU A 82 -15.03 15.74 8.94
N LYS A 83 -13.73 15.49 8.73
CA LYS A 83 -12.76 16.44 8.18
C LYS A 83 -12.00 15.76 7.05
N PRO A 84 -12.59 15.61 5.85
CA PRO A 84 -12.00 14.84 4.77
C PRO A 84 -10.69 15.45 4.26
N ASP A 85 -10.60 16.78 4.18
CA ASP A 85 -9.45 17.50 3.63
C ASP A 85 -8.30 17.72 4.64
N ASP A 86 -8.41 17.17 5.84
CA ASP A 86 -7.40 17.35 6.89
C ASP A 86 -6.19 16.39 6.69
N PRO A 87 -4.97 16.92 6.46
CA PRO A 87 -3.77 16.10 6.27
C PRO A 87 -3.44 15.17 7.43
N LEU A 88 -3.95 15.44 8.64
CA LEU A 88 -3.77 14.56 9.79
C LEU A 88 -4.32 13.15 9.53
N ASN A 89 -5.33 13.00 8.66
CA ASN A 89 -5.83 11.68 8.26
C ASN A 89 -4.77 10.86 7.53
N TYR A 90 -4.01 11.50 6.64
CA TYR A 90 -2.91 10.89 5.92
C TYR A 90 -1.73 10.59 6.84
N PHE A 91 -1.48 11.44 7.84
CA PHE A 91 -0.48 11.17 8.87
C PHE A 91 -0.81 9.91 9.68
N ILE A 92 -2.07 9.76 10.12
CA ILE A 92 -2.55 8.56 10.81
C ILE A 92 -2.42 7.33 9.90
N GLY A 93 -2.83 7.45 8.63
CA GLY A 93 -2.67 6.38 7.64
C GLY A 93 -1.21 5.99 7.42
N GLY A 94 -0.31 6.96 7.32
CA GLY A 94 1.13 6.73 7.16
C GLY A 94 1.75 6.04 8.37
N CYS A 95 1.39 6.47 9.58
CA CYS A 95 1.83 5.83 10.82
C CYS A 95 1.34 4.38 10.89
N ALA A 96 0.07 4.12 10.58
CA ALA A 96 -0.49 2.76 10.53
C ALA A 96 0.21 1.88 9.47
N GLY A 97 0.52 2.45 8.31
CA GLY A 97 1.34 1.79 7.28
C GLY A 97 2.75 1.45 7.77
N GLY A 98 3.41 2.38 8.49
CA GLY A 98 4.73 2.15 9.10
C GLY A 98 4.72 1.04 10.16
N LEU A 99 3.70 1.02 11.02
CA LEU A 99 3.49 -0.07 11.99
C LEU A 99 3.28 -1.42 11.28
N THR A 100 2.56 -1.42 10.15
CA THR A 100 2.36 -2.62 9.32
C THR A 100 3.67 -3.13 8.75
N LEU A 101 4.54 -2.24 8.27
CA LEU A 101 5.88 -2.61 7.84
C LEU A 101 6.67 -3.25 8.99
N GLY A 102 6.70 -2.61 10.16
CA GLY A 102 7.39 -3.13 11.35
C GLY A 102 6.87 -4.50 11.80
N ALA A 103 5.57 -4.77 11.66
CA ALA A 103 4.98 -6.06 11.96
C ALA A 103 5.33 -7.16 10.94
N ARG A 104 5.54 -6.78 9.67
CA ARG A 104 5.87 -7.70 8.56
C ARG A 104 7.35 -7.96 8.37
N SER A 105 8.21 -7.15 8.98
CA SER A 105 9.67 -7.29 8.95
C SER A 105 10.24 -8.19 10.05
N LYS A 106 9.37 -8.86 10.82
CA LYS A 106 9.74 -9.91 11.79
C LYS A 106 9.52 -11.28 11.17
#